data_AF-T0ZZD4-F1
#
_entry.id   AF-T0ZZD4-F1
#
_cell.length_a   1.000
_cell.length_b   1.000
_cell.length_c   1.000
_cell.angle_alpha   90.00
_cell.angle_beta   90.00
_cell.angle_gamma   90.00
#
_symmetry.space_group_name_H-M   'P 1'
#
loop_
_entity.id
_entity.type
_entity.pdbx_description
1 polymer ?
#
loop_
_entity_poly.entity_id
_entity_poly.type
_entity_poly.pdbx_seq_one_letter_code
_entity_poly.pdbx_strand_id
1 'polypeptide(L)' 'MAKSASDPGGRTAEVRSNPASTVGYRLIGRRLPLVDAALKVTGRAEYTDDLKRPGLLVGRLLKSTQAHARIVEVEVS' A
#
# COMPACT_ATOMS: atom_id res chain seq x y z
N MET A 1 20.54 17.22 58.16
CA MET A 1 21.62 17.42 57.17
C MET A 1 21.78 16.08 56.45
N ALA A 2 21.43 15.91 55.18
CA ALA A 2 22.06 16.51 54.01
C ALA A 2 21.04 16.94 52.94
N LYS A 3 21.40 18.00 52.21
CA LYS A 3 20.70 18.59 51.05
C LYS A 3 21.37 18.12 49.75
N SER A 4 20.61 18.25 48.65
CA SER A 4 21.00 18.15 47.23
C SER A 4 21.15 16.71 46.71
N ALA A 5 20.46 16.31 45.64
CA ALA A 5 20.53 16.94 44.33
C ALA A 5 19.16 17.23 43.68
N SER A 6 19.16 18.34 42.95
CA SER A 6 18.07 18.98 42.23
C SER A 6 18.16 18.72 40.72
N ASP A 7 17.09 18.15 40.15
CA ASP A 7 16.46 18.37 38.82
C ASP A 7 17.30 18.25 37.51
N PRO A 8 16.71 18.05 36.29
CA PRO A 8 15.29 18.21 35.92
C PRO A 8 14.70 17.16 34.94
N GLY A 9 13.36 17.12 34.85
CA GLY A 9 12.72 16.89 33.54
C GLY A 9 12.42 15.44 33.14
N GLY A 10 11.88 14.62 34.04
CA GLY A 10 11.16 13.42 33.64
C GLY A 10 9.76 13.79 33.14
N ARG A 11 9.58 14.04 31.84
CA ARG A 11 8.24 14.01 31.24
C ARG A 11 7.71 12.57 31.31
N THR A 12 7.15 12.18 32.44
CA THR A 12 6.22 11.04 32.49
C THR A 12 4.97 11.50 31.74
N ALA A 13 4.99 11.34 30.42
CA ALA A 13 3.77 11.42 29.63
C ALA A 13 2.87 10.27 30.11
N GLU A 14 2.03 10.57 31.09
CA GLU A 14 0.87 9.75 31.40
C GLU A 14 0.06 9.64 30.11
N VAL A 15 0.23 8.52 29.42
CA VAL A 15 -0.61 8.15 28.29
C VAL A 15 -2.01 8.01 28.86
N ARG A 16 -2.83 9.05 28.70
CA ARG A 16 -4.26 9.02 29.02
C ARG A 16 -4.87 7.91 28.16
N SER A 17 -5.06 6.73 28.72
CA SER A 17 -5.75 5.64 28.04
C SER A 17 -7.21 6.04 27.86
N ASN A 18 -7.59 6.38 26.62
CA ASN A 18 -8.98 6.58 26.24
C ASN A 18 -9.70 5.22 26.36
N PRO A 19 -10.81 5.09 27.13
CA PRO A 19 -11.52 3.82 27.29
C PRO A 19 -12.19 3.28 26.01
N ALA A 20 -12.08 3.99 24.88
CA ALA A 20 -12.61 3.56 23.58
C ALA A 20 -11.66 2.72 22.72
N SER A 21 -10.41 2.44 23.14
CA SER A 21 -9.43 1.68 22.32
C SER A 21 -9.10 0.28 22.86
N THR A 22 -10.06 -0.41 23.46
CA THR A 22 -9.91 -1.80 23.97
C THR A 22 -9.75 -2.84 22.85
N VAL A 23 -9.85 -2.45 21.57
CA VAL A 23 -9.50 -3.34 20.46
C VAL A 23 -7.98 -3.34 20.28
N GLY A 24 -7.31 -4.16 21.09
CA GLY A 24 -5.86 -4.34 21.01
C GLY A 24 -5.43 -4.76 19.60
N TYR A 25 -4.36 -4.15 19.11
CA TYR A 25 -3.78 -4.45 17.80
C TYR A 25 -3.06 -5.81 17.77
N ARG A 26 -3.83 -6.89 17.86
CA ARG A 26 -3.34 -8.28 17.98
C ARG A 26 -2.42 -8.72 16.84
N LEU A 27 -2.50 -8.08 15.67
CA LEU A 27 -1.82 -8.49 14.44
C LEU A 27 -0.57 -7.65 14.11
N ILE A 28 -0.40 -6.47 14.72
CA ILE A 28 0.74 -5.59 14.43
C ILE A 28 2.03 -6.25 14.96
N GLY A 29 3.08 -6.28 14.12
CA GLY A 29 4.40 -6.85 14.45
C GLY A 29 4.49 -8.38 14.32
N ARG A 30 3.41 -9.07 13.94
CA ARG A 30 3.44 -10.53 13.71
C ARG A 30 3.80 -10.84 12.26
N ARG A 31 4.65 -11.85 12.05
CA ARG A 31 4.94 -12.40 10.72
C ARG A 31 3.80 -13.29 10.25
N LEU A 32 2.79 -12.69 9.61
CA LEU A 32 1.67 -13.41 9.01
C LEU A 32 1.85 -13.46 7.48
N PRO A 33 1.53 -14.60 6.83
CA PRO A 33 1.51 -14.65 5.38
C PRO A 33 0.40 -13.74 4.84
N LEU A 34 0.64 -13.14 3.69
CA LEU A 34 -0.39 -12.38 2.97
C LEU A 34 -1.51 -13.33 2.53
N VAL A 35 -2.76 -12.88 2.62
CA VAL A 35 -3.95 -13.71 2.36
C VAL A 35 -3.91 -14.37 0.98
N ASP A 36 -3.44 -13.65 -0.03
CA ASP A 36 -3.33 -14.13 -1.41
C ASP A 36 -1.95 -14.70 -1.76
N ALA A 37 -1.03 -14.79 -0.80
CA ALA A 37 0.35 -15.22 -1.04
C ALA A 37 0.42 -16.57 -1.75
N ALA A 38 -0.34 -17.55 -1.25
CA ALA A 38 -0.35 -18.90 -1.79
C ALA A 38 -0.81 -18.91 -3.27
N LEU A 39 -1.86 -18.16 -3.61
CA LEU A 39 -2.36 -18.09 -4.99
C LEU A 39 -1.35 -17.44 -5.94
N LYS A 40 -0.70 -16.35 -5.48
CA LYS A 40 0.33 -15.65 -6.26
C LYS A 40 1.55 -16.51 -6.52
N VAL A 41 2.08 -17.20 -5.49
CA VAL A 41 3.31 -18.01 -5.64
C VAL A 41 3.09 -19.33 -6.36
N THR A 42 1.86 -19.85 -6.36
CA THR A 42 1.51 -21.09 -7.09
C THR A 42 1.06 -20.85 -8.52
N GLY A 43 0.98 -19.59 -8.97
CA GLY A 43 0.48 -19.23 -10.30
C GLY A 43 -1.02 -19.50 -10.48
N ARG A 44 -1.78 -19.61 -9.38
CA ARG A 44 -3.23 -19.82 -9.39
C ARG A 44 -4.03 -18.54 -9.24
N ALA A 45 -3.37 -17.42 -8.97
CA ALA A 45 -4.01 -16.11 -8.96
C ALA A 45 -4.40 -15.75 -10.40
N GLU A 46 -5.67 -15.41 -10.61
CA GLU A 46 -6.16 -14.89 -11.88
C GLU A 46 -5.93 -13.37 -11.93
N TYR A 47 -5.19 -12.91 -12.94
CA TYR A 47 -4.98 -11.49 -13.21
C TYR A 47 -5.86 -11.02 -14.36
N THR A 48 -5.99 -9.70 -14.52
CA THR A 48 -6.78 -9.10 -15.60
C THR A 48 -6.31 -9.57 -16.99
N ASP A 49 -5.02 -9.81 -17.14
CA ASP A 49 -4.42 -10.29 -18.39
C ASP A 49 -4.77 -11.76 -18.70
N ASP A 50 -5.17 -12.55 -17.70
CA ASP A 50 -5.57 -13.95 -17.86
C ASP A 50 -7.03 -14.08 -18.33
N LEU A 51 -7.83 -13.02 -18.21
CA LEU A 51 -9.25 -13.03 -18.53
C LEU A 51 -9.49 -13.19 -20.03
N LYS A 52 -10.13 -14.29 -20.42
CA LYS A 52 -10.57 -14.56 -21.80
C LYS A 52 -12.08 -14.74 -21.82
N ARG A 53 -12.78 -13.90 -22.59
CA ARG A 53 -14.24 -13.92 -22.76
C ARG A 53 -14.59 -13.83 -24.24
N PRO A 54 -15.63 -14.54 -24.72
CA PRO A 54 -16.12 -14.34 -26.08
C PRO A 54 -16.50 -12.87 -26.32
N GLY A 55 -16.02 -12.28 -27.42
CA GLY A 55 -16.27 -10.88 -27.76
C GLY A 55 -15.39 -9.85 -27.03
N LEU A 56 -14.33 -10.26 -26.32
CA LEU A 56 -13.39 -9.33 -25.71
C LEU A 56 -12.69 -8.48 -26.77
N LEU A 57 -12.83 -7.15 -26.68
CA LEU A 57 -12.12 -6.20 -27.53
C LEU A 57 -10.66 -6.07 -27.07
N VAL A 58 -9.73 -6.11 -28.01
CA VAL A 58 -8.29 -5.94 -27.74
C VAL A 58 -7.85 -4.61 -28.33
N GLY A 59 -7.39 -3.70 -27.49
CA GLY A 59 -6.83 -2.41 -27.91
C GLY A 59 -5.33 -2.51 -28.17
N ARG A 60 -4.83 -1.71 -29.13
CA ARG A 60 -3.41 -1.45 -29.32
C ARG A 60 -3.15 0.04 -29.23
N LEU A 61 -2.15 0.42 -28.45
CA LEU A 61 -1.81 1.84 -28.25
C LEU A 61 -0.77 2.30 -29.28
N LEU A 62 -1.11 3.35 -30.04
CA LEU A 62 -0.14 4.15 -30.79
C LEU A 62 0.44 5.21 -29.85
N LYS A 63 1.72 5.10 -29.53
CA LYS A 63 2.41 6.01 -28.61
C LYS A 63 3.28 7.00 -29.38
N SER A 64 3.52 8.17 -28.79
CA SER A 64 4.53 9.11 -29.28
C SER A 64 5.92 8.47 -29.25
N THR A 65 6.72 8.73 -30.28
CA THR A 65 8.15 8.37 -30.33
C THR A 65 9.04 9.43 -29.70
N GLN A 66 8.51 10.63 -29.46
CA GLN A 66 9.25 11.77 -28.92
C GLN A 66 8.79 12.09 -27.50
N ALA A 67 9.75 12.41 -26.63
CA ALA A 67 9.46 12.80 -25.23
C ALA A 67 8.69 14.13 -25.15
N HIS A 68 8.90 15.03 -26.12
CA HIS A 68 8.14 16.27 -26.25
C HIS A 68 7.90 16.57 -27.73
N ALA A 69 6.64 16.69 -28.11
CA ALA A 69 6.20 17.08 -29.44
C ALA A 69 4.78 17.66 -29.35
N ARG A 70 4.43 18.50 -30.32
CA ARG A 70 3.04 18.94 -30.52
C ARG A 70 2.36 17.96 -31.46
N ILE A 71 1.26 17.35 -31.04
CA ILE A 71 0.42 16.54 -31.91
C ILE A 71 -0.31 17.50 -32.86
N VAL A 72 -0.09 17.35 -34.17
CA VAL A 72 -0.74 18.17 -35.20
C VAL A 72 -1.96 17.47 -35.77
N GLU A 73 -1.87 16.16 -35.96
CA GLU A 73 -2.90 15.34 -36.60
C GLU A 73 -2.77 13.88 -36.14
N VAL A 74 -3.88 13.15 -36.20
CA VAL A 74 -3.93 11.69 -36.04
C VAL A 74 -4.78 11.12 -37.17
N GLU A 75 -4.14 10.39 -38.08
CA GLU A 75 -4.79 9.73 -39.21
C GLU A 75 -5.09 8.26 -38.85
N VAL A 76 -6.35 7.83 -39.03
CA VAL A 76 -6.86 6.51 -38.59
C VAL A 76 -7.55 5.71 -39.70
N SER A 77 -7.63 6.27 -40.91
CA SER A 77 -8.41 5.76 -42.04
C SER A 77 -7.67 4.75 -42.90
#